data_AF-A0A6C0RE53-F1
#
_entry.id   AF-A0A6C0RE53-F1
#
_cell.length_a   1.000
_cell.length_b   1.000
_cell.length_c   1.000
_cell.angle_alpha   90.00
_cell.angle_beta   90.00
_cell.angle_gamma   90.00
#
_symmetry.space_group_name_H-M   'P 1'
#
loop_
_entity.id
_entity.type
_entity.pdbx_description
1 polymer ?
#
loop_
_entity_poly.entity_id
_entity_poly.type
_entity_poly.pdbx_seq_one_letter_code
_entity_poly.pdbx_strand_id
1 'polypeptide(L)'
;MKTITTIILISFSFFVSGQTIKPNSYWIAVESNQIGEYGISPLDGMILKFKEKSVEFEHVFFDSIQSVPMKIRKNRISLEKKLWARIYHIDKDSLLLDFDKRMRVKFVPLETHKKTMTNIDFWNYIDWTFNRNDYCEEIKLTDHLWDMYPNEIAKNCLVFSEWEDKPYARNEKWNVKVVNDNHIFVKTFGQFDYEIYKVLKYSGDSVVLKNLIDKNESLMVKTSSISDSDYNSIFKKIKNYKWKTIELVNKRQAFEGDSAFSKYNSGGTFLPDTSLIKMSSLKNQQISLLFDDAEYKYFVSDTLYNSGKWKLSKSGKEIILNEGCIQEDYIDLLNVGQDTLTIGKFDMIQFSDIKRRYVDFYYVLKLIK
;
A
#
# COMPACT_ATOMS: atom_id res chain seq x y z
N MET A 1 74.24 5.50 30.77
CA MET A 1 72.92 5.09 30.25
C MET A 1 71.91 6.21 30.53
N LYS A 2 71.51 6.95 29.49
CA LYS A 2 70.37 7.87 29.55
C LYS A 2 69.46 7.52 28.39
N THR A 3 68.40 6.78 28.69
CA THR A 3 67.37 6.38 27.74
C THR A 3 66.47 7.60 27.49
N ILE A 4 66.52 8.14 26.28
CA ILE A 4 65.57 9.17 25.82
C ILE A 4 64.30 8.42 25.43
N THR A 5 63.29 8.48 26.27
CA THR A 5 61.95 7.98 25.96
C THR A 5 61.25 9.03 25.10
N THR A 6 61.31 8.86 23.78
CA THR A 6 60.51 9.64 22.83
C THR A 6 59.04 9.28 23.03
N ILE A 7 58.30 10.13 23.72
CA ILE A 7 56.83 10.08 23.75
C ILE A 7 56.35 10.58 22.39
N ILE A 8 56.00 9.64 21.50
CA ILE A 8 55.21 9.94 20.31
C ILE A 8 53.79 10.21 20.80
N LEU A 9 53.51 11.47 21.08
CA LEU A 9 52.14 12.00 21.17
C LEU A 9 51.57 11.94 19.75
N ILE A 10 50.99 10.80 19.38
CA ILE A 10 50.06 10.72 18.26
C ILE A 10 48.84 11.52 18.72
N SER A 11 48.84 12.81 18.39
CA SER A 11 47.64 13.61 18.34
C SER A 11 46.73 12.99 17.28
N PHE A 12 45.96 11.97 17.69
CA PHE A 12 44.70 11.63 17.05
C PHE A 12 43.79 12.85 17.27
N SER A 13 43.99 13.87 16.45
CA SER A 13 42.95 14.81 16.09
C SER A 13 41.86 13.95 15.48
N PHE A 14 40.94 13.48 16.32
CA PHE A 14 39.60 13.11 15.88
C PHE A 14 39.07 14.37 15.20
N PHE A 15 39.29 14.47 13.89
CA PHE A 15 38.41 15.19 13.01
C PHE A 15 37.06 14.48 13.15
N VAL A 16 36.33 14.83 14.21
CA VAL A 16 34.87 14.79 14.16
C VAL A 16 34.56 15.77 13.05
N SER A 17 34.47 15.26 11.81
CA SER A 17 33.83 15.99 10.73
C SER A 17 32.43 16.30 11.27
N GLY A 18 32.25 17.50 11.82
CA GLY A 18 30.97 17.96 12.31
C GLY A 18 30.07 18.10 11.09
N GLN A 19 29.47 16.98 10.67
CA GLN A 19 28.48 17.00 9.62
C GLN A 19 27.31 17.80 10.18
N THR A 20 27.07 18.94 9.56
CA THR A 20 25.95 19.82 9.88
C THR A 20 24.85 19.59 8.85
N ILE A 21 23.61 19.75 9.28
CA ILE A 21 22.47 19.75 8.36
C ILE A 21 22.67 20.93 7.40
N LYS A 22 22.86 20.63 6.12
CA LYS A 22 23.09 21.66 5.10
C LYS A 22 21.81 22.47 4.87
N PRO A 23 21.88 23.80 4.76
CA PRO A 23 20.76 24.59 4.28
C PRO A 23 20.31 24.13 2.88
N ASN A 24 19.03 24.26 2.60
CA ASN A 24 18.36 23.80 1.38
C ASN A 24 18.48 22.30 1.12
N SER A 25 18.50 21.49 2.18
CA SER A 25 18.47 20.03 2.09
C SER A 25 17.08 19.49 2.40
N TYR A 26 16.67 18.47 1.64
CA TYR A 26 15.42 17.76 1.81
C TYR A 26 15.70 16.38 2.40
N TRP A 27 14.86 15.97 3.35
CA TRP A 27 15.00 14.72 4.07
C TRP A 27 13.63 14.10 4.27
N ILE A 28 13.50 12.79 4.08
CA ILE A 28 12.25 12.07 4.29
C ILE A 28 12.42 11.08 5.44
N ALA A 29 11.48 11.07 6.38
CA ALA A 29 11.40 10.06 7.43
C ALA A 29 11.01 8.72 6.80
N VAL A 30 11.80 7.69 7.09
CA VAL A 30 11.59 6.34 6.52
C VAL A 30 11.36 5.28 7.59
N GLU A 31 11.66 5.57 8.85
CA GLU A 31 11.56 4.58 9.92
C GLU A 31 11.45 5.28 11.28
N SER A 32 10.45 4.91 12.07
CA SER A 32 10.18 5.43 13.41
C SER A 32 10.26 4.31 14.44
N ASN A 33 11.28 4.36 15.30
CA ASN A 33 11.54 3.34 16.32
C ASN A 33 11.23 3.85 17.73
N GLN A 34 10.54 3.04 18.53
CA GLN A 34 10.34 3.33 19.96
C GLN A 34 11.65 3.09 20.74
N ILE A 35 12.06 4.05 21.56
CA ILE A 35 13.30 4.00 22.38
C ILE A 35 13.03 4.14 23.89
N GLY A 36 11.76 4.17 24.29
CA GLY A 36 11.32 4.26 25.69
C GLY A 36 10.08 3.41 25.94
N GLU A 37 9.45 3.57 27.10
CA GLU A 37 8.31 2.72 27.53
C GLU A 37 6.95 3.20 27.02
N TYR A 38 6.89 4.40 26.43
CA TYR A 38 5.64 4.98 25.93
C TYR A 38 5.47 4.70 24.45
N GLY A 39 4.24 4.40 24.03
CA GLY A 39 3.87 4.29 22.63
C GLY A 39 4.20 5.56 21.83
N ILE A 40 4.34 5.40 20.52
CA ILE A 40 4.76 6.45 19.60
C ILE A 40 3.67 6.75 18.57
N SER A 41 3.75 7.93 17.96
CA SER A 41 3.04 8.24 16.73
C SER A 41 4.10 8.34 15.63
N PRO A 42 4.23 7.32 14.75
CA PRO A 42 5.25 7.29 13.71
C PRO A 42 5.23 8.54 12.84
N LEU A 43 6.41 9.00 12.41
CA LEU A 43 6.56 10.15 11.51
C LEU A 43 6.93 9.73 10.09
N ASP A 44 6.81 8.45 9.75
CA ASP A 44 7.21 7.90 8.46
C ASP A 44 6.45 8.58 7.33
N GLY A 45 7.18 9.00 6.29
CA GLY A 45 6.62 9.84 5.23
C GLY A 45 6.62 11.35 5.51
N MET A 46 7.04 11.81 6.69
CA MET A 46 7.30 13.23 6.93
C MET A 46 8.51 13.71 6.13
N ILE A 47 8.37 14.83 5.45
CA ILE A 47 9.42 15.48 4.67
C ILE A 47 9.84 16.76 5.40
N LEU A 48 11.15 16.92 5.58
CA LEU A 48 11.77 18.10 6.15
C LEU A 48 12.62 18.80 5.09
N LYS A 49 12.34 20.07 4.86
CA LYS A 49 13.24 20.94 4.11
C LYS A 49 13.91 21.94 5.04
N PHE A 50 15.18 21.71 5.31
CA PHE A 50 15.95 22.61 6.15
C PHE A 50 16.36 23.85 5.35
N LYS A 51 16.01 25.03 5.85
CA LYS A 51 16.51 26.33 5.38
C LYS A 51 17.46 26.90 6.42
N GLU A 52 18.11 28.02 6.12
CA GLU A 52 19.10 28.62 7.03
C GLU A 52 18.54 28.95 8.43
N LYS A 53 17.28 29.42 8.51
CA LYS A 53 16.64 29.89 9.76
C LYS A 53 15.25 29.31 10.00
N SER A 54 14.81 28.38 9.17
CA SER A 54 13.51 27.72 9.28
C SER A 54 13.61 26.30 8.77
N VAL A 55 12.57 25.52 9.05
CA VAL A 55 12.34 24.22 8.44
C VAL A 55 10.92 24.20 7.90
N GLU A 56 10.74 23.65 6.71
CA GLU A 56 9.42 23.36 6.17
C GLU A 56 9.07 21.90 6.45
N PHE A 57 7.86 21.68 6.93
CA PHE A 57 7.25 20.37 7.15
C PHE A 57 6.26 20.08 6.04
N GLU A 58 6.31 18.86 5.55
CA GLU A 58 5.37 18.32 4.59
C GLU A 58 5.21 16.82 4.87
N HIS A 59 4.22 16.18 4.24
CA HIS A 59 4.03 14.74 4.32
C HIS A 59 3.72 14.14 2.95
N VAL A 60 4.04 12.86 2.75
CA VAL A 60 3.75 12.15 1.50
C VAL A 60 2.26 11.94 1.22
N PHE A 61 1.39 12.15 2.21
CA PHE A 61 -0.07 12.03 2.09
C PHE A 61 -0.84 13.33 2.39
N PHE A 62 -0.13 14.45 2.53
CA PHE A 62 -0.73 15.77 2.78
C PHE A 62 0.05 16.85 2.02
N ASP A 63 -0.64 17.81 1.41
CA ASP A 63 -0.01 18.91 0.65
C ASP A 63 0.15 20.19 1.48
N SER A 64 -0.21 20.15 2.77
CA SER A 64 0.05 21.27 3.66
C SER A 64 1.56 21.40 3.92
N ILE A 65 2.10 22.56 3.57
CA ILE A 65 3.46 22.94 3.89
C ILE A 65 3.43 23.94 5.05
N GLN A 66 4.07 23.58 6.16
CA GLN A 66 4.23 24.49 7.30
C GLN A 66 5.69 24.90 7.45
N SER A 67 5.98 26.20 7.36
CA SER A 67 7.33 26.73 7.61
C SER A 67 7.41 27.30 9.03
N VAL A 68 8.37 26.79 9.82
CA VAL A 68 8.54 27.19 11.22
C VAL A 68 9.97 27.70 11.46
N PRO A 69 10.16 28.81 12.20
CA PRO A 69 11.50 29.26 12.59
C PRO A 69 12.26 28.18 13.34
N MET A 70 13.49 27.94 12.91
CA MET A 70 14.35 26.87 13.40
C MET A 70 15.67 27.43 13.91
N LYS A 71 16.17 26.83 14.98
CA LYS A 71 17.51 27.07 15.48
C LYS A 71 18.20 25.75 15.81
N ILE A 72 19.35 25.52 15.20
CA ILE A 72 20.21 24.37 15.51
C ILE A 72 21.36 24.88 16.39
N ARG A 73 21.53 24.28 17.58
CA ARG A 73 22.68 24.55 18.46
C ARG A 73 23.19 23.25 19.05
N LYS A 74 24.49 22.99 18.87
CA LYS A 74 25.12 21.69 19.21
C LYS A 74 24.36 20.58 18.47
N ASN A 75 23.70 19.68 19.20
CA ASN A 75 22.88 18.59 18.69
C ASN A 75 21.39 18.77 18.96
N ARG A 76 20.91 20.01 19.12
CA ARG A 76 19.50 20.30 19.43
C ARG A 76 18.88 21.13 18.32
N ILE A 77 17.74 20.68 17.82
CA ILE A 77 16.87 21.42 16.91
C ILE A 77 15.75 22.01 17.75
N SER A 78 15.64 23.33 17.74
CA SER A 78 14.56 24.05 18.41
C SER A 78 13.67 24.75 17.39
N LEU A 79 12.36 24.59 17.55
CA LEU A 79 11.33 25.28 16.77
C LEU A 79 10.62 26.28 17.68
N GLU A 80 10.44 27.52 17.23
CA GLU A 80 9.78 28.57 18.03
C GLU A 80 10.30 28.69 19.48
N LYS A 81 11.62 28.50 19.65
CA LYS A 81 12.35 28.51 20.95
C LYS A 81 12.05 27.33 21.89
N LYS A 82 11.28 26.32 21.47
CA LYS A 82 11.11 25.05 22.19
C LYS A 82 11.99 23.96 21.58
N LEU A 83 12.54 23.07 22.41
CA LEU A 83 13.24 21.89 21.91
C LEU A 83 12.23 21.04 21.13
N TRP A 84 12.58 20.67 19.91
CA TRP A 84 11.76 19.81 19.07
C TRP A 84 12.37 18.42 18.93
N ALA A 85 13.67 18.36 18.59
CA ALA A 85 14.38 17.10 18.48
C ALA A 85 15.85 17.23 18.87
N ARG A 86 16.48 16.11 19.22
CA ARG A 86 17.93 16.00 19.37
C ARG A 86 18.51 15.23 18.20
N ILE A 87 19.57 15.74 17.61
CA ILE A 87 20.35 15.04 16.60
C ILE A 87 21.13 13.94 17.34
N TYR A 88 20.72 12.70 17.13
CA TYR A 88 21.40 11.53 17.67
C TYR A 88 22.60 11.17 16.78
N HIS A 89 22.39 11.15 15.47
CA HIS A 89 23.40 10.85 14.47
C HIS A 89 23.13 11.61 13.18
N ILE A 90 24.19 11.96 12.45
CA ILE A 90 24.09 12.54 11.12
C ILE A 90 25.28 12.06 10.30
N ASP A 91 24.97 11.52 9.12
CA ASP A 91 25.94 11.23 8.08
C ASP A 91 25.39 11.64 6.69
N LYS A 92 26.14 11.29 5.64
CA LYS A 92 25.78 11.61 4.27
C LYS A 92 24.51 10.91 3.77
N ASP A 93 24.12 9.80 4.38
CA ASP A 93 23.02 8.94 3.92
C ASP A 93 21.85 8.94 4.92
N SER A 94 22.02 9.50 6.12
CA SER A 94 21.04 9.43 7.18
C SER A 94 21.13 10.56 8.22
N LEU A 95 19.98 10.93 8.76
CA LEU A 95 19.84 11.83 9.91
C LEU A 95 18.93 11.13 10.92
N LEU A 96 19.44 10.85 12.13
CA LEU A 96 18.67 10.25 13.22
C LEU A 96 18.29 11.33 14.23
N LEU A 97 16.99 11.51 14.45
CA LEU A 97 16.44 12.48 15.39
C LEU A 97 15.71 11.78 16.53
N ASP A 98 16.04 12.14 17.77
CA ASP A 98 15.34 11.70 18.98
C ASP A 98 14.27 12.72 19.38
N PHE A 99 13.02 12.27 19.46
CA PHE A 99 11.85 13.03 19.90
C PHE A 99 11.45 12.60 21.32
N ASP A 100 11.61 13.52 22.27
CA ASP A 100 11.16 13.42 23.67
C ASP A 100 11.42 12.08 24.38
N LYS A 101 12.58 11.44 24.11
CA LYS A 101 12.99 10.12 24.64
C LYS A 101 12.01 8.97 24.34
N ARG A 102 11.01 9.18 23.48
CA ARG A 102 10.01 8.16 23.13
C ARG A 102 10.33 7.50 21.81
N MET A 103 10.78 8.29 20.84
CA MET A 103 10.91 7.86 19.45
C MET A 103 12.22 8.34 18.86
N ARG A 104 12.87 7.48 18.09
CA ARG A 104 13.98 7.81 17.20
C ARG A 104 13.51 7.64 15.77
N VAL A 105 13.64 8.69 14.96
CA VAL A 105 13.23 8.68 13.56
C VAL A 105 14.46 8.78 12.67
N LYS A 106 14.51 7.89 11.68
CA LYS A 106 15.53 7.89 10.62
C LYS A 106 15.02 8.67 9.43
N PHE A 107 15.79 9.66 9.04
CA PHE A 107 15.58 10.44 7.84
C PHE A 107 16.65 10.11 6.81
N VAL A 108 16.27 10.03 5.54
CA VAL A 108 17.16 9.81 4.40
C VAL A 108 17.17 11.06 3.52
N PRO A 109 18.33 11.52 3.04
CA PRO A 109 18.40 12.73 2.23
C PRO A 109 17.81 12.49 0.84
N LEU A 110 17.06 13.46 0.35
CA LEU A 110 16.54 13.52 -1.01
C LEU A 110 17.42 14.45 -1.85
N GLU A 111 18.58 13.95 -2.26
CA GLU A 111 19.50 14.71 -3.11
C GLU A 111 18.88 14.97 -4.50
N THR A 112 19.10 16.18 -5.04
CA THR A 112 18.65 16.53 -6.39
C THR A 112 19.45 15.72 -7.42
N HIS A 113 18.78 14.93 -8.25
CA HIS A 113 19.45 14.29 -9.38
C HIS A 113 19.46 15.21 -10.60
N LYS A 114 20.64 15.34 -11.22
CA LYS A 114 20.82 16.10 -12.47
C LYS A 114 20.04 15.53 -13.67
N LYS A 115 19.51 14.30 -13.57
CA LYS A 115 18.60 13.74 -14.57
C LYS A 115 17.17 13.97 -14.12
N THR A 116 16.58 15.07 -14.58
CA THR A 116 15.15 15.29 -14.49
C THR A 116 14.47 14.19 -15.31
N MET A 117 13.78 13.26 -14.65
CA MET A 117 12.86 12.36 -15.34
C MET A 117 11.61 13.18 -15.68
N THR A 118 11.61 13.80 -16.85
CA THR A 118 10.44 14.51 -17.37
C THR A 118 9.39 13.48 -17.82
N ASN A 119 8.19 13.54 -17.24
CA ASN A 119 7.04 12.66 -17.51
C ASN A 119 7.17 11.21 -17.03
N ILE A 120 7.19 11.02 -15.71
CA ILE A 120 6.77 9.75 -15.13
C ILE A 120 5.27 9.85 -14.88
N ASP A 121 4.50 8.88 -15.35
CA ASP A 121 3.07 8.80 -15.12
C ASP A 121 2.62 7.35 -14.90
N PHE A 122 3.53 6.51 -14.40
CA PHE A 122 3.26 5.07 -14.21
C PHE A 122 2.00 4.83 -13.37
N TRP A 123 1.67 5.76 -12.47
CA TRP A 123 0.47 5.72 -11.64
C TRP A 123 -0.85 5.83 -12.43
N ASN A 124 -0.82 6.24 -13.70
CA ASN A 124 -1.99 6.20 -14.60
C ASN A 124 -2.37 4.77 -15.00
N TYR A 125 -1.45 3.82 -14.84
CA TYR A 125 -1.72 2.40 -15.06
C TYR A 125 -2.02 1.72 -13.74
N ILE A 126 -3.10 0.93 -13.72
CA ILE A 126 -3.68 0.39 -12.50
C ILE A 126 -3.01 -0.93 -12.09
N ASP A 127 -2.85 -1.88 -13.02
CA ASP A 127 -2.53 -3.29 -12.69
C ASP A 127 -1.04 -3.62 -12.79
N TRP A 128 -0.31 -3.68 -11.70
CA TRP A 128 1.13 -3.98 -11.66
C TRP A 128 1.43 -5.32 -11.02
N THR A 129 2.51 -5.97 -11.45
CA THR A 129 3.20 -7.02 -10.70
C THR A 129 4.41 -6.40 -10.01
N PHE A 130 4.46 -6.47 -8.68
CA PHE A 130 5.52 -5.93 -7.85
C PHE A 130 6.43 -7.05 -7.32
N ASN A 131 7.68 -7.01 -7.74
CA ASN A 131 8.70 -7.97 -7.35
C ASN A 131 9.68 -7.30 -6.37
N ARG A 132 9.81 -7.88 -5.18
CA ARG A 132 10.74 -7.45 -4.14
C ARG A 132 11.37 -8.67 -3.47
N ASN A 133 12.66 -8.86 -3.67
CA ASN A 133 13.39 -10.04 -3.19
C ASN A 133 12.67 -11.34 -3.64
N ASP A 134 12.33 -12.22 -2.71
CA ASP A 134 11.60 -13.46 -2.96
C ASP A 134 10.06 -13.30 -2.93
N TYR A 135 9.56 -12.07 -2.81
CA TYR A 135 8.13 -11.76 -2.79
C TYR A 135 7.67 -11.20 -4.14
N CYS A 136 6.57 -11.75 -4.65
CA CYS A 136 5.84 -11.26 -5.81
C CYS A 136 4.39 -10.97 -5.39
N GLU A 137 3.95 -9.74 -5.60
CA GLU A 137 2.58 -9.30 -5.30
C GLU A 137 1.95 -8.69 -6.55
N GLU A 138 0.67 -8.93 -6.80
CA GLU A 138 -0.09 -8.11 -7.75
C GLU A 138 -0.61 -6.86 -7.01
N ILE A 139 -0.40 -5.69 -7.59
CA ILE A 139 -0.77 -4.40 -7.02
C ILE A 139 -1.69 -3.68 -7.99
N LYS A 140 -2.88 -3.29 -7.53
CA LYS A 140 -3.82 -2.46 -8.28
C LYS A 140 -3.86 -1.06 -7.67
N LEU A 141 -3.29 -0.08 -8.38
CA LEU A 141 -3.28 1.33 -7.99
C LEU A 141 -4.57 2.00 -8.45
N THR A 142 -5.49 2.30 -7.54
CA THR A 142 -6.78 2.91 -7.89
C THR A 142 -6.74 4.43 -7.67
N ASP A 143 -7.58 5.18 -8.37
CA ASP A 143 -7.75 6.62 -8.16
C ASP A 143 -8.77 6.97 -7.07
N HIS A 144 -9.37 5.95 -6.43
CA HIS A 144 -10.30 6.14 -5.32
C HIS A 144 -9.57 6.65 -4.09
N LEU A 145 -10.19 7.59 -3.36
CA LEU A 145 -9.62 8.13 -2.15
C LEU A 145 -9.61 7.07 -1.04
N TRP A 146 -8.61 7.16 -0.16
CA TRP A 146 -8.49 6.27 0.99
C TRP A 146 -9.62 6.49 2.00
N ASP A 147 -10.49 5.49 2.17
CA ASP A 147 -11.79 5.66 2.85
C ASP A 147 -11.68 5.91 4.36
N MET A 148 -10.61 5.45 5.02
CA MET A 148 -10.48 5.61 6.48
C MET A 148 -10.21 7.07 6.89
N TYR A 149 -9.51 7.83 6.05
CA TYR A 149 -9.19 9.25 6.26
C TYR A 149 -9.09 9.95 4.90
N PRO A 150 -10.23 10.19 4.23
CA PRO A 150 -10.23 10.67 2.86
C PRO A 150 -9.59 12.06 2.79
N ASN A 151 -8.61 12.18 1.92
CA ASN A 151 -8.03 13.45 1.50
C ASN A 151 -7.72 13.36 0.00
N GLU A 152 -7.45 14.48 -0.65
CA GLU A 152 -7.30 14.56 -2.12
C GLU A 152 -6.07 13.81 -2.68
N ILE A 153 -5.21 13.27 -1.83
CA ILE A 153 -3.87 12.76 -2.16
C ILE A 153 -3.75 11.26 -1.90
N ALA A 154 -4.30 10.80 -0.78
CA ALA A 154 -4.24 9.41 -0.35
C ALA A 154 -5.24 8.57 -1.16
N LYS A 155 -4.70 7.61 -1.92
CA LYS A 155 -5.49 6.74 -2.80
C LYS A 155 -5.51 5.29 -2.32
N ASN A 156 -6.52 4.52 -2.74
CA ASN A 156 -6.68 3.10 -2.47
C ASN A 156 -5.78 2.26 -3.39
N CYS A 157 -5.08 1.30 -2.80
CA CYS A 157 -4.23 0.30 -3.45
C CYS A 157 -4.72 -1.07 -3.00
N LEU A 158 -4.94 -1.99 -3.95
CA LEU A 158 -5.24 -3.39 -3.63
C LEU A 158 -3.98 -4.20 -3.84
N VAL A 159 -3.54 -4.93 -2.82
CA VAL A 159 -2.38 -5.81 -2.91
C VAL A 159 -2.87 -7.24 -2.79
N PHE A 160 -2.68 -8.03 -3.85
CA PHE A 160 -2.96 -9.46 -3.89
C PHE A 160 -1.64 -10.23 -3.82
N SER A 161 -1.58 -11.19 -2.91
CA SER A 161 -0.38 -11.98 -2.64
C SER A 161 -0.77 -13.40 -2.28
N GLU A 162 0.15 -14.33 -2.45
CA GLU A 162 0.05 -15.65 -1.83
C GLU A 162 0.80 -15.62 -0.51
N TRP A 163 0.09 -15.77 0.60
CA TRP A 163 0.69 -15.96 1.92
C TRP A 163 0.49 -17.41 2.33
N GLU A 164 1.54 -18.21 2.54
CA GLU A 164 1.42 -19.64 2.92
C GLU A 164 0.52 -20.47 1.98
N ASP A 165 0.68 -20.32 0.66
CA ASP A 165 -0.18 -20.93 -0.36
C ASP A 165 -1.67 -20.56 -0.19
N LYS A 166 -1.96 -19.38 0.35
CA LYS A 166 -3.30 -18.83 0.53
C LYS A 166 -3.46 -17.54 -0.27
N PRO A 167 -4.50 -17.42 -1.12
CA PRO A 167 -4.81 -16.15 -1.75
C PRO A 167 -5.18 -15.14 -0.66
N TYR A 168 -4.48 -14.02 -0.64
CA TYR A 168 -4.61 -12.98 0.37
C TYR A 168 -4.62 -11.63 -0.34
N ALA A 169 -5.60 -10.79 -0.02
CA ALA A 169 -5.58 -9.40 -0.45
C ALA A 169 -5.71 -8.42 0.70
N ARG A 170 -5.16 -7.23 0.49
CA ARG A 170 -5.14 -6.13 1.45
C ARG A 170 -5.53 -4.84 0.74
N ASN A 171 -6.31 -4.02 1.45
CA ASN A 171 -6.51 -2.62 1.11
C ASN A 171 -5.39 -1.82 1.77
N GLU A 172 -4.56 -1.19 0.94
CA GLU A 172 -3.46 -0.32 1.33
C GLU A 172 -3.69 1.09 0.81
N LYS A 173 -3.00 2.06 1.42
CA LYS A 173 -2.99 3.45 0.96
C LYS A 173 -1.75 3.68 0.11
N TRP A 174 -1.87 4.41 -0.99
CA TRP A 174 -0.72 4.78 -1.83
C TRP A 174 -0.76 6.23 -2.31
N ASN A 175 0.41 6.76 -2.67
CA ASN A 175 0.57 8.05 -3.34
C ASN A 175 1.93 8.11 -4.09
N VAL A 176 2.04 9.00 -5.06
CA VAL A 176 3.31 9.46 -5.61
C VAL A 176 3.47 10.95 -5.35
N LYS A 177 4.61 11.33 -4.76
CA LYS A 177 4.93 12.73 -4.47
C LYS A 177 6.27 13.14 -5.08
N VAL A 178 6.30 14.32 -5.69
CA VAL A 178 7.54 14.87 -6.25
C VAL A 178 8.15 15.85 -5.25
N VAL A 179 9.36 15.54 -4.77
CA VAL A 179 10.08 16.34 -3.76
C VAL A 179 11.51 16.55 -4.23
N ASN A 180 11.91 17.81 -4.42
CA ASN A 180 13.27 18.14 -4.87
C ASN A 180 13.70 17.33 -6.11
N ASP A 181 12.84 17.29 -7.13
CA ASP A 181 12.96 16.50 -8.37
C ASP A 181 13.02 14.97 -8.19
N ASN A 182 12.76 14.46 -6.98
CA ASN A 182 12.65 13.03 -6.72
C ASN A 182 11.17 12.62 -6.76
N HIS A 183 10.85 11.60 -7.56
CA HIS A 183 9.55 10.95 -7.52
C HIS A 183 9.56 9.88 -6.44
N ILE A 184 8.75 10.08 -5.41
CA ILE A 184 8.64 9.20 -4.24
C ILE A 184 7.31 8.47 -4.33
N PHE A 185 7.37 7.16 -4.57
CA PHE A 185 6.22 6.28 -4.48
C PHE A 185 6.12 5.76 -3.05
N VAL A 186 4.96 5.93 -2.41
CA VAL A 186 4.70 5.43 -1.07
C VAL A 186 3.46 4.55 -1.11
N LYS A 187 3.55 3.38 -0.48
CA LYS A 187 2.39 2.58 -0.14
C LYS A 187 2.45 2.13 1.31
N THR A 188 1.31 1.82 1.90
CA THR A 188 1.30 1.14 3.20
C THR A 188 1.51 -0.36 3.05
N PHE A 189 1.89 -0.99 4.14
CA PHE A 189 1.87 -2.44 4.33
C PHE A 189 1.13 -2.72 5.64
N GLY A 190 0.05 -3.49 5.57
CA GLY A 190 -0.82 -3.74 6.71
C GLY A 190 -1.43 -2.46 7.29
N GLN A 191 -1.70 -1.44 6.45
CA GLN A 191 -2.27 -0.13 6.79
C GLN A 191 -1.42 0.82 7.65
N PHE A 192 -0.51 0.30 8.47
CA PHE A 192 0.23 1.09 9.46
C PHE A 192 1.69 1.35 9.08
N ASP A 193 2.34 0.39 8.41
CA ASP A 193 3.74 0.52 8.03
C ASP A 193 3.87 1.18 6.67
N TYR A 194 4.89 2.01 6.49
CA TYR A 194 5.12 2.75 5.25
C TYR A 194 6.25 2.10 4.47
N GLU A 195 5.98 1.78 3.22
CA GLU A 195 6.99 1.42 2.25
C GLU A 195 7.27 2.62 1.34
N ILE A 196 8.45 3.21 1.50
CA ILE A 196 8.82 4.45 0.83
C ILE A 196 9.89 4.16 -0.21
N TYR A 197 9.54 4.37 -1.47
CA TYR A 197 10.39 4.08 -2.61
C TYR A 197 10.72 5.36 -3.38
N LYS A 198 11.97 5.47 -3.80
CA LYS A 198 12.37 6.42 -4.84
C LYS A 198 12.28 5.74 -6.20
N VAL A 199 11.64 6.40 -7.16
CA VAL A 199 11.62 5.95 -8.55
C VAL A 199 12.99 6.23 -9.18
N LEU A 200 13.67 5.18 -9.64
CA LEU A 200 14.97 5.28 -10.31
C LEU A 200 14.85 5.32 -11.84
N LYS A 201 13.90 4.55 -12.39
CA LYS A 201 13.70 4.41 -13.84
C LYS A 201 12.25 4.06 -14.14
N TYR A 202 11.75 4.55 -15.26
CA TYR A 202 10.46 4.20 -15.84
C TYR A 202 10.65 3.97 -17.35
N SER A 203 10.13 2.87 -17.88
CA SER A 203 10.23 2.52 -19.31
C SER A 203 8.89 2.47 -20.01
N GLY A 204 7.82 2.99 -19.40
CA GLY A 204 6.45 2.73 -19.83
C GLY A 204 5.91 1.45 -19.19
N ASP A 205 6.55 0.31 -19.41
CA ASP A 205 6.02 -1.00 -18.95
C ASP A 205 6.66 -1.53 -17.67
N SER A 206 7.69 -0.85 -17.17
CA SER A 206 8.33 -1.21 -15.91
C SER A 206 8.80 0.03 -15.14
N VAL A 207 8.84 -0.09 -13.82
CA VAL A 207 9.34 0.91 -12.89
C VAL A 207 10.38 0.24 -11.98
N VAL A 208 11.59 0.79 -11.97
CA VAL A 208 12.61 0.40 -10.99
C VAL A 208 12.49 1.33 -9.79
N LEU A 209 12.24 0.74 -8.64
CA LEU A 209 12.05 1.40 -7.36
C LEU A 209 13.24 1.09 -6.45
N LYS A 210 13.66 2.06 -5.65
CA LYS A 210 14.62 1.86 -4.57
C LYS A 210 13.96 2.15 -3.24
N ASN A 211 13.85 1.13 -2.39
CA ASN A 211 13.35 1.30 -1.04
C ASN A 211 14.32 2.17 -0.24
N LEU A 212 13.81 3.20 0.46
CA LEU A 212 14.64 4.16 1.17
C LEU A 212 15.06 3.67 2.57
N ILE A 213 14.45 2.62 3.10
CA ILE A 213 14.79 2.03 4.40
C ILE A 213 16.00 1.10 4.27
N ASP A 214 15.85 0.06 3.44
CA ASP A 214 16.83 -1.04 3.30
C ASP A 214 17.77 -0.86 2.09
N LYS A 215 17.50 0.12 1.21
CA LYS A 215 18.24 0.44 -0.01
C LYS A 215 18.15 -0.63 -1.12
N ASN A 216 17.31 -1.65 -0.96
CA ASN A 216 17.10 -2.67 -1.98
C ASN A 216 16.31 -2.10 -3.17
N GLU A 217 16.57 -2.65 -4.34
CA GLU A 217 15.80 -2.35 -5.54
C GLU A 217 14.62 -3.31 -5.66
N SER A 218 13.52 -2.80 -6.18
CA SER A 218 12.29 -3.55 -6.46
C SER A 218 11.81 -3.19 -7.86
N LEU A 219 11.09 -4.10 -8.49
CA LEU A 219 10.64 -3.94 -9.88
C LEU A 219 9.13 -4.05 -9.94
N MET A 220 8.47 -2.98 -10.40
CA MET A 220 7.07 -3.05 -10.85
C MET A 220 7.06 -3.29 -12.35
N VAL A 221 6.31 -4.27 -12.82
CA VAL A 221 6.09 -4.55 -14.25
C VAL A 221 4.60 -4.50 -14.53
N LYS A 222 4.19 -3.92 -15.65
CA LYS A 222 2.78 -3.93 -16.04
C LYS A 222 2.28 -5.36 -16.20
N THR A 223 1.09 -5.65 -15.68
CA THR A 223 0.46 -6.94 -15.90
C THR A 223 0.17 -7.13 -17.39
N SER A 224 0.59 -8.27 -17.94
CA SER A 224 0.43 -8.56 -19.37
C SER A 224 -1.05 -8.62 -19.73
N SER A 225 -1.41 -7.97 -20.84
CA SER A 225 -2.77 -8.06 -21.41
C SER A 225 -2.86 -9.26 -22.35
N ILE A 226 -4.00 -9.95 -22.33
CA ILE A 226 -4.29 -10.99 -23.32
C ILE A 226 -4.64 -10.37 -24.67
N SER A 227 -4.64 -11.17 -25.73
CA SER A 227 -5.02 -10.70 -27.06
C SER A 227 -6.49 -10.27 -27.10
N ASP A 228 -6.85 -9.34 -27.98
CA ASP A 228 -8.26 -8.93 -28.16
C ASP A 228 -9.15 -10.11 -28.56
N SER A 229 -8.60 -11.10 -29.27
CA SER A 229 -9.34 -12.32 -29.65
C SER A 229 -9.69 -13.16 -28.42
N ASP A 230 -8.71 -13.40 -27.54
CA ASP A 230 -8.90 -14.15 -26.30
C ASP A 230 -9.83 -13.40 -25.35
N TYR A 231 -9.65 -12.09 -25.22
CA TYR A 231 -10.51 -11.23 -24.41
C TYR A 231 -11.97 -11.35 -24.86
N ASN A 232 -12.22 -11.18 -26.16
CA ASN A 232 -13.56 -11.30 -26.73
C ASN A 232 -14.13 -12.71 -26.60
N SER A 233 -13.28 -13.75 -26.69
CA SER A 233 -13.71 -15.12 -26.49
C SER A 233 -14.17 -15.37 -25.06
N ILE A 234 -13.42 -14.90 -24.05
CA ILE A 234 -13.78 -15.05 -22.63
C ILE A 234 -15.04 -14.23 -22.34
N PHE A 235 -15.06 -12.97 -22.78
CA PHE A 235 -16.18 -12.06 -22.58
C PHE A 235 -17.49 -12.63 -23.14
N LYS A 236 -17.47 -13.19 -24.37
CA LYS A 236 -18.64 -13.82 -25.00
C LYS A 236 -19.12 -15.09 -24.28
N LYS A 237 -18.21 -15.87 -23.69
CA LYS A 237 -18.59 -17.06 -22.92
C LYS A 237 -19.35 -16.68 -21.67
N ILE A 238 -18.95 -15.60 -20.99
CA ILE A 238 -19.49 -15.16 -19.70
C ILE A 238 -20.81 -14.39 -19.87
N LYS A 239 -20.86 -13.46 -20.84
CA LYS A 239 -21.97 -12.51 -20.95
C LYS A 239 -23.29 -13.16 -21.38
N ASN A 240 -24.39 -12.51 -21.02
CA ASN A 240 -25.78 -12.84 -21.36
C ASN A 240 -26.23 -14.25 -20.91
N TYR A 241 -25.57 -14.80 -19.88
CA TYR A 241 -25.96 -16.06 -19.24
C TYR A 241 -26.15 -15.87 -17.73
N LYS A 242 -27.18 -16.53 -17.17
CA LYS A 242 -27.40 -16.59 -15.72
C LYS A 242 -26.67 -17.81 -15.17
N TRP A 243 -25.45 -17.59 -14.69
CA TRP A 243 -24.62 -18.60 -14.05
C TRP A 243 -25.17 -18.96 -12.67
N LYS A 244 -25.59 -20.22 -12.50
CA LYS A 244 -26.11 -20.76 -11.24
C LYS A 244 -25.07 -21.61 -10.56
N THR A 245 -24.93 -21.46 -9.25
CA THR A 245 -24.04 -22.30 -8.45
C THR A 245 -24.50 -23.75 -8.49
N ILE A 246 -23.59 -24.66 -8.81
CA ILE A 246 -23.82 -26.11 -8.72
C ILE A 246 -22.93 -26.75 -7.65
N GLU A 247 -21.86 -26.06 -7.24
CA GLU A 247 -20.90 -26.60 -6.29
C GLU A 247 -20.13 -25.47 -5.59
N LEU A 248 -19.96 -25.61 -4.28
CA LEU A 248 -18.96 -24.87 -3.51
C LEU A 248 -17.73 -25.76 -3.43
N VAL A 249 -16.75 -25.50 -4.29
CA VAL A 249 -15.55 -26.36 -4.47
C VAL A 249 -14.61 -26.22 -3.28
N ASN A 250 -14.39 -24.98 -2.85
CA ASN A 250 -13.51 -24.68 -1.73
C ASN A 250 -14.02 -23.44 -1.00
N LYS A 251 -13.69 -23.32 0.27
CA LYS A 251 -13.82 -22.08 1.03
C LYS A 251 -12.72 -22.04 2.08
N ARG A 252 -12.22 -20.84 2.31
CA ARG A 252 -11.17 -20.59 3.27
C ARG A 252 -11.46 -19.30 3.99
N GLN A 253 -11.42 -19.38 5.31
CA GLN A 253 -11.39 -18.21 6.15
C GLN A 253 -10.05 -17.50 5.89
N ALA A 254 -10.09 -16.23 5.48
CA ALA A 254 -8.88 -15.49 5.20
C ALA A 254 -8.14 -15.08 6.48
N PHE A 255 -8.83 -15.07 7.64
CA PHE A 255 -8.27 -14.65 8.92
C PHE A 255 -8.82 -15.46 10.11
N GLU A 256 -7.99 -16.29 10.77
CA GLU A 256 -8.21 -16.74 12.17
C GLU A 256 -7.63 -15.69 13.13
N GLY A 257 -8.16 -14.47 13.07
CA GLY A 257 -7.88 -13.45 14.07
C GLY A 257 -9.04 -13.44 15.05
N ASP A 258 -8.74 -13.61 16.34
CA ASP A 258 -9.71 -13.38 17.39
C ASP A 258 -10.36 -12.00 17.17
N SER A 259 -11.66 -11.94 17.36
CA SER A 259 -12.60 -10.84 17.02
C SER A 259 -12.29 -9.44 17.60
N ALA A 260 -11.06 -9.20 18.06
CA ALA A 260 -10.54 -7.94 18.56
C ALA A 260 -10.11 -6.96 17.44
N PHE A 261 -9.75 -7.42 16.23
CA PHE A 261 -9.36 -6.50 15.15
C PHE A 261 -10.55 -5.87 14.42
N SER A 262 -11.75 -6.42 14.54
CA SER A 262 -12.98 -5.71 14.10
C SER A 262 -13.34 -4.52 15.02
N LYS A 263 -12.65 -4.37 16.17
CA LYS A 263 -12.80 -3.24 17.10
C LYS A 263 -11.82 -2.10 16.85
N TYR A 264 -10.79 -2.30 16.03
CA TYR A 264 -9.93 -1.22 15.52
C TYR A 264 -10.44 -0.63 14.19
N ASN A 265 -11.74 -0.81 13.90
CA ASN A 265 -12.56 0.24 13.30
C ASN A 265 -12.66 1.43 14.29
N SER A 266 -11.53 2.01 14.66
CA SER A 266 -11.44 3.17 15.54
C SER A 266 -11.78 4.42 14.74
N GLY A 267 -13.05 4.81 14.74
CA GLY A 267 -13.47 6.17 14.43
C GLY A 267 -14.34 6.38 13.19
N GLY A 268 -14.71 5.33 12.47
CA GLY A 268 -15.67 5.40 11.38
C GLY A 268 -16.37 4.07 11.23
N THR A 269 -17.68 4.03 11.44
CA THR A 269 -18.51 2.86 11.15
C THR A 269 -18.49 2.60 9.65
N PHE A 270 -17.61 1.71 9.19
CA PHE A 270 -17.78 1.02 7.92
C PHE A 270 -18.12 -0.43 8.24
N LEU A 271 -19.40 -0.66 8.56
CA LEU A 271 -20.00 -1.93 8.19
C LEU A 271 -20.04 -1.90 6.65
N PRO A 272 -19.49 -2.89 5.93
CA PRO A 272 -19.70 -2.96 4.49
C PRO A 272 -21.18 -3.22 4.26
N ASP A 273 -21.92 -2.16 3.93
CA ASP A 273 -23.38 -2.19 3.85
C ASP A 273 -23.88 -2.68 2.46
N THR A 274 -23.10 -3.48 1.74
CA THR A 274 -23.44 -3.86 0.35
C THR A 274 -23.30 -5.34 -0.03
N SER A 275 -22.73 -6.23 0.81
CA SER A 275 -22.49 -7.63 0.38
C SER A 275 -22.53 -8.72 1.47
N LEU A 276 -23.26 -8.52 2.57
CA LEU A 276 -23.45 -9.54 3.60
C LEU A 276 -24.29 -10.75 3.13
N ILE A 277 -23.66 -11.66 2.39
CA ILE A 277 -24.22 -12.97 2.06
C ILE A 277 -24.12 -13.90 3.28
N LYS A 278 -25.14 -14.74 3.47
CA LYS A 278 -25.10 -15.75 4.54
C LYS A 278 -24.29 -16.95 4.09
N MET A 279 -23.51 -17.53 5.00
CA MET A 279 -22.80 -18.79 4.72
C MET A 279 -23.75 -19.93 4.29
N SER A 280 -24.99 -19.92 4.78
CA SER A 280 -26.03 -20.86 4.34
C SER A 280 -26.37 -20.72 2.86
N SER A 281 -26.40 -19.50 2.31
CA SER A 281 -26.67 -19.25 0.89
C SER A 281 -25.58 -19.85 -0.01
N LEU A 282 -24.31 -19.79 0.40
CA LEU A 282 -23.21 -20.47 -0.30
C LEU A 282 -23.35 -21.99 -0.23
N LYS A 283 -23.55 -22.54 0.98
CA LYS A 283 -23.68 -24.00 1.20
C LYS A 283 -24.88 -24.60 0.45
N ASN A 284 -25.98 -23.86 0.37
CA ASN A 284 -27.21 -24.29 -0.27
C ASN A 284 -27.25 -23.93 -1.77
N GLN A 285 -26.13 -23.49 -2.36
CA GLN A 285 -25.99 -23.21 -3.79
C GLN A 285 -27.01 -22.18 -4.31
N GLN A 286 -27.36 -21.22 -3.46
CA GLN A 286 -28.39 -20.22 -3.78
C GLN A 286 -27.82 -19.05 -4.59
N ILE A 287 -26.53 -18.99 -4.85
CA ILE A 287 -25.93 -17.85 -5.53
C ILE A 287 -26.05 -18.02 -7.04
N SER A 288 -26.51 -16.97 -7.73
CA SER A 288 -26.46 -16.90 -9.18
C SER A 288 -25.97 -15.53 -9.64
N LEU A 289 -25.25 -15.50 -10.76
CA LEU A 289 -24.67 -14.31 -11.36
C LEU A 289 -25.17 -14.18 -12.80
N LEU A 290 -25.66 -13.01 -13.18
CA LEU A 290 -25.94 -12.67 -14.57
C LEU A 290 -25.05 -11.50 -14.95
N PHE A 291 -24.40 -11.60 -16.12
CA PHE A 291 -23.53 -10.56 -16.66
C PHE A 291 -24.08 -10.13 -18.01
N ASP A 292 -24.80 -9.01 -18.07
CA ASP A 292 -25.29 -8.41 -19.31
C ASP A 292 -24.19 -7.51 -19.93
N ASP A 293 -24.41 -6.88 -21.10
CA ASP A 293 -23.34 -6.13 -21.81
C ASP A 293 -22.72 -4.96 -21.01
N ALA A 294 -23.39 -4.43 -19.99
CA ALA A 294 -22.88 -3.34 -19.14
C ALA A 294 -23.09 -3.55 -17.64
N GLU A 295 -23.95 -4.48 -17.24
CA GLU A 295 -24.40 -4.63 -15.86
C GLU A 295 -24.28 -6.08 -15.40
N TYR A 296 -23.94 -6.28 -14.13
CA TYR A 296 -24.07 -7.56 -13.48
C TYR A 296 -25.27 -7.54 -12.54
N LYS A 297 -25.84 -8.72 -12.29
CA LYS A 297 -26.87 -8.95 -11.28
C LYS A 297 -26.46 -10.16 -10.45
N TYR A 298 -26.39 -9.96 -9.15
CA TYR A 298 -26.10 -10.97 -8.15
C TYR A 298 -27.42 -11.37 -7.47
N PHE A 299 -27.74 -12.66 -7.50
CA PHE A 299 -28.95 -13.20 -6.91
C PHE A 299 -28.61 -14.12 -5.74
N VAL A 300 -29.43 -14.05 -4.69
CA VAL A 300 -29.50 -15.06 -3.64
C VAL A 300 -30.86 -15.73 -3.73
N SER A 301 -30.86 -17.01 -4.07
CA SER A 301 -32.01 -17.74 -4.58
C SER A 301 -32.57 -17.03 -5.82
N ASP A 302 -33.81 -16.55 -5.77
CA ASP A 302 -34.43 -15.79 -6.86
C ASP A 302 -34.53 -14.28 -6.57
N THR A 303 -34.00 -13.83 -5.44
CA THR A 303 -34.03 -12.42 -5.05
C THR A 303 -32.79 -11.72 -5.58
N LEU A 304 -32.99 -10.62 -6.32
CA LEU A 304 -31.91 -9.72 -6.69
C LEU A 304 -31.33 -9.13 -5.41
N TYR A 305 -30.05 -9.39 -5.20
CA TYR A 305 -29.35 -9.00 -3.98
C TYR A 305 -28.44 -7.80 -4.23
N ASN A 306 -27.73 -7.78 -5.35
CA ASN A 306 -26.91 -6.64 -5.77
C ASN A 306 -26.86 -6.54 -7.30
N SER A 307 -26.57 -5.35 -7.82
CA SER A 307 -26.33 -5.11 -9.24
C SER A 307 -25.46 -3.88 -9.42
N GLY A 308 -24.70 -3.85 -10.50
CA GLY A 308 -23.85 -2.71 -10.83
C GLY A 308 -23.17 -2.91 -12.17
N LYS A 309 -22.12 -2.14 -12.43
CA LYS A 309 -21.33 -2.29 -13.67
C LYS A 309 -20.33 -3.43 -13.53
N TRP A 310 -19.92 -4.01 -14.65
CA TRP A 310 -18.78 -4.94 -14.64
C TRP A 310 -17.94 -4.79 -15.90
N LYS A 311 -16.70 -5.28 -15.84
CA LYS A 311 -15.79 -5.42 -16.98
C LYS A 311 -14.91 -6.65 -16.78
N LEU A 312 -14.41 -7.21 -17.88
CA LEU A 312 -13.34 -8.20 -17.83
C LEU A 312 -11.99 -7.45 -17.72
N SER A 313 -11.13 -7.89 -16.80
CA SER A 313 -9.75 -7.41 -16.67
C SER A 313 -8.95 -7.59 -17.97
N LYS A 314 -7.95 -6.74 -18.20
CA LYS A 314 -7.10 -6.84 -19.40
C LYS A 314 -6.27 -8.12 -19.46
N SER A 315 -6.01 -8.74 -18.31
CA SER A 315 -5.35 -10.05 -18.21
C SER A 315 -6.31 -11.22 -18.52
N GLY A 316 -7.61 -10.98 -18.56
CA GLY A 316 -8.65 -12.01 -18.70
C GLY A 316 -8.78 -12.95 -17.51
N LYS A 317 -8.09 -12.66 -16.39
CA LYS A 317 -8.07 -13.50 -15.19
C LYS A 317 -9.15 -13.13 -14.18
N GLU A 318 -9.76 -11.97 -14.31
CA GLU A 318 -10.69 -11.43 -13.32
C GLU A 318 -11.89 -10.76 -13.99
N ILE A 319 -13.08 -10.93 -13.42
CA ILE A 319 -14.20 -10.01 -13.60
C ILE A 319 -14.08 -8.92 -12.53
N ILE A 320 -14.17 -7.66 -12.95
CA ILE A 320 -14.13 -6.49 -12.08
C ILE A 320 -15.53 -5.92 -12.03
N LEU A 321 -16.13 -5.90 -10.84
CA LEU A 321 -17.42 -5.29 -10.55
C LEU A 321 -17.25 -3.82 -10.20
N ASN A 322 -18.31 -3.05 -10.39
CA ASN A 322 -18.38 -1.62 -10.10
C ASN A 322 -17.19 -0.86 -10.72
N GLU A 323 -16.34 -0.27 -9.87
CA GLU A 323 -15.15 0.47 -10.27
C GLU A 323 -13.84 -0.26 -9.90
N GLY A 324 -13.90 -1.36 -9.14
CA GLY A 324 -12.73 -2.12 -8.70
C GLY A 324 -12.00 -1.44 -7.55
N CYS A 325 -12.73 -0.87 -6.59
CA CYS A 325 -12.15 -0.02 -5.54
C CYS A 325 -11.72 -0.82 -4.32
N ILE A 326 -12.37 -1.96 -4.11
CA ILE A 326 -12.22 -2.84 -2.96
C ILE A 326 -12.02 -4.27 -3.43
N GLN A 327 -11.48 -5.12 -2.56
CA GLN A 327 -11.22 -6.52 -2.86
C GLN A 327 -12.47 -7.29 -3.31
N GLU A 328 -13.63 -6.99 -2.73
CA GLU A 328 -14.91 -7.64 -3.03
C GLU A 328 -15.44 -7.32 -4.45
N ASP A 329 -14.89 -6.31 -5.11
CA ASP A 329 -15.23 -6.02 -6.51
C ASP A 329 -14.57 -7.00 -7.48
N TYR A 330 -13.62 -7.83 -7.03
CA TYR A 330 -12.88 -8.74 -7.91
C TYR A 330 -13.39 -10.18 -7.80
N ILE A 331 -13.61 -10.80 -8.95
CA ILE A 331 -13.95 -12.23 -9.08
C ILE A 331 -12.88 -12.89 -9.95
N ASP A 332 -12.13 -13.82 -9.38
CA ASP A 332 -11.12 -14.60 -10.10
C ASP A 332 -11.79 -15.58 -11.06
N LEU A 333 -11.28 -15.63 -12.30
CA LEU A 333 -11.68 -16.59 -13.33
C LEU A 333 -10.69 -17.76 -13.33
N LEU A 334 -11.01 -18.79 -12.55
CA LEU A 334 -10.17 -19.99 -12.42
C LEU A 334 -10.34 -20.95 -13.62
N ASN A 335 -11.54 -21.02 -14.21
CA ASN A 335 -11.81 -21.78 -15.42
C ASN A 335 -13.03 -21.23 -16.18
N VAL A 336 -12.92 -21.07 -17.50
CA VAL A 336 -13.98 -20.56 -18.39
C VAL A 336 -14.29 -21.57 -19.50
N GLY A 337 -15.17 -22.51 -19.19
CA GLY A 337 -15.68 -23.52 -20.13
C GLY A 337 -16.78 -22.98 -21.03
N GLN A 338 -17.29 -23.85 -21.91
CA GLN A 338 -18.44 -23.48 -22.75
C GLN A 338 -19.68 -23.25 -21.89
N ASP A 339 -20.05 -24.21 -21.04
CA ASP A 339 -21.28 -24.13 -20.21
C ASP A 339 -20.99 -24.18 -18.70
N THR A 340 -19.71 -24.16 -18.33
CA THR A 340 -19.25 -24.18 -16.94
C THR A 340 -18.32 -23.03 -16.67
N LEU A 341 -18.46 -22.40 -15.51
CA LEU A 341 -17.57 -21.34 -15.03
C LEU A 341 -17.08 -21.71 -13.63
N THR A 342 -15.79 -21.60 -13.35
CA THR A 342 -15.24 -21.75 -12.00
C THR A 342 -14.66 -20.42 -11.57
N ILE A 343 -15.17 -19.86 -10.48
CA ILE A 343 -14.78 -18.55 -9.98
C ILE A 343 -14.25 -18.63 -8.56
N GLY A 344 -13.27 -17.80 -8.26
CA GLY A 344 -12.85 -17.46 -6.90
C GLY A 344 -13.40 -16.08 -6.53
N LYS A 345 -13.84 -15.89 -5.28
CA LYS A 345 -14.31 -14.59 -4.82
C LYS A 345 -14.00 -14.41 -3.35
N PHE A 346 -13.58 -13.19 -3.00
CA PHE A 346 -13.51 -12.75 -1.62
C PHE A 346 -14.77 -11.97 -1.25
N ASP A 347 -15.37 -12.30 -0.10
CA ASP A 347 -16.48 -11.56 0.48
C ASP A 347 -16.45 -11.65 2.01
N MET A 348 -17.06 -10.66 2.64
CA MET A 348 -17.40 -10.70 4.06
C MET A 348 -18.69 -11.50 4.29
N ILE A 349 -18.59 -12.66 4.96
CA ILE A 349 -19.71 -13.58 5.14
C ILE A 349 -20.27 -13.51 6.57
N GLN A 350 -21.60 -13.49 6.69
CA GLN A 350 -22.27 -13.66 7.97
C GLN A 350 -22.28 -15.13 8.41
N PHE A 351 -21.65 -15.42 9.56
CA PHE A 351 -21.50 -16.79 10.09
C PHE A 351 -22.68 -17.30 10.93
N SER A 352 -23.45 -16.39 11.53
CA SER A 352 -24.60 -16.75 12.37
C SER A 352 -25.70 -15.70 12.33
N ASP A 353 -26.95 -16.11 12.59
CA ASP A 353 -28.06 -15.18 12.83
C ASP A 353 -27.89 -14.37 14.14
N ILE A 354 -26.89 -14.72 14.96
CA ILE A 354 -26.46 -13.91 16.12
C ILE A 354 -25.71 -12.67 15.60
N LYS A 355 -26.21 -11.50 16.00
CA LYS A 355 -25.80 -10.17 15.51
C LYS A 355 -24.28 -9.96 15.44
N ARG A 356 -23.83 -9.43 14.29
CA ARG A 356 -22.52 -8.79 14.03
C ARG A 356 -21.26 -9.67 14.13
N ARG A 357 -21.37 -10.97 13.83
CA ARG A 357 -20.18 -11.81 13.55
C ARG A 357 -20.03 -11.99 12.05
N TYR A 358 -19.05 -11.27 11.51
CA TYR A 358 -18.67 -11.32 10.11
C TYR A 358 -17.24 -11.82 10.02
N VAL A 359 -16.96 -12.56 8.95
CA VAL A 359 -15.64 -13.09 8.69
C VAL A 359 -15.34 -12.96 7.21
N ASP A 360 -14.13 -12.52 6.90
CA ASP A 360 -13.66 -12.44 5.53
C ASP A 360 -13.29 -13.83 5.02
N PHE A 361 -13.83 -14.14 3.84
CA PHE A 361 -13.74 -15.46 3.24
C PHE A 361 -13.39 -15.38 1.78
N TYR A 362 -12.42 -16.20 1.39
CA TYR A 362 -12.24 -16.57 0.00
C TYR A 362 -12.98 -17.88 -0.27
N TYR A 363 -13.77 -17.93 -1.33
CA TYR A 363 -14.47 -19.15 -1.72
C TYR A 363 -14.39 -19.37 -3.23
N VAL A 364 -14.50 -20.65 -3.62
CA VAL A 364 -14.48 -21.09 -5.01
C VAL A 364 -15.81 -21.74 -5.35
N LEU A 365 -16.50 -21.21 -6.36
CA LEU A 365 -17.74 -21.75 -6.87
C LEU A 365 -17.55 -22.34 -8.26
N LYS A 366 -18.23 -23.46 -8.51
CA LYS A 366 -18.50 -23.94 -9.86
C LYS A 366 -19.93 -23.58 -10.23
N LEU A 367 -20.09 -23.01 -11.41
CA LEU A 367 -21.33 -22.48 -11.94
C LEU A 367 -21.66 -23.14 -13.28
N ILE A 368 -22.95 -23.24 -13.58
CA ILE A 368 -23.50 -23.69 -14.87
C ILE A 368 -24.45 -22.62 -15.43
N LYS A 369 -24.58 -22.57 -16.76
CA LYS A 369 -25.51 -21.64 -17.44
C LYS A 369 -26.99 -21.90 -17.13
#